data_AF-A0A2I1HHP8-F1
#
_entry.id   AF-A0A2I1HHP8-F1
#
_cell.length_a   1.000
_cell.length_b   1.000
_cell.length_c   1.000
_cell.angle_alpha   90.00
_cell.angle_beta   90.00
_cell.angle_gamma   90.00
#
_symmetry.space_group_name_H-M   'P 1'
#
loop_
_entity.id
_entity.type
_entity.pdbx_description
1 polymer ?
#
loop_
_entity_poly.entity_id
_entity_poly.type
_entity_poly.pdbx_seq_one_letter_code
_entity_poly.pdbx_strand_id
1 'polypeptide(L)'
;MMMNGMHVYLKQVQFKQINNCEAFLPLLILLFCQPLNPEILWNDHKFVLCEDICYNNHILLQSQNDPISHAIECEALHQLEDCLLLNGKSLRDFPNMPIPLPRSLDINHGGEDLDQLIRKERSYNIAQLSDDIARNVPLLNDDQCNIYESVMRAVTCGDGCFFIDGPGGTGKTFLYNVLLSTVRSSGDIAVAVASSGIAALLMMGGRTAHS
;
A
#
# COMPACT_ATOMS: atom_id res chain seq x y z
N MET A 1 -0.78 0.14 24.89
CA MET A 1 -2.19 0.00 24.49
C MET A 1 -2.31 0.58 23.08
N MET A 2 -1.94 -0.21 22.07
CA MET A 2 -1.95 0.20 20.67
C MET A 2 -3.26 -0.28 20.05
N MET A 3 -4.05 0.68 19.57
CA MET A 3 -5.29 0.45 18.82
C MET A 3 -4.93 -0.18 17.47
N ASN A 4 -5.08 -1.50 17.36
CA ASN A 4 -4.99 -2.20 16.08
C ASN A 4 -6.37 -2.18 15.41
N GLY A 5 -6.83 -0.98 15.04
CA GLY A 5 -7.99 -0.80 14.19
C GLY A 5 -7.56 -0.84 12.74
N MET A 6 -8.06 -1.81 11.99
CA MET A 6 -7.78 -1.93 10.55
C MET A 6 -9.05 -1.61 9.77
N HIS A 7 -8.97 -0.59 8.92
CA HIS A 7 -10.06 -0.07 8.11
C HIS A 7 -10.20 -0.88 6.81
N VAL A 8 -11.40 -1.34 6.49
CA VAL A 8 -11.73 -1.84 5.14
C VAL A 8 -12.12 -0.62 4.30
N TYR A 9 -11.14 -0.04 3.61
CA TYR A 9 -11.36 1.08 2.69
C TYR A 9 -11.75 0.55 1.30
N LEU A 10 -13.01 0.70 0.91
CA LEU A 10 -13.34 0.98 -0.50
C LEU A 10 -13.24 2.51 -0.66
N LYS A 11 -12.15 2.96 -1.31
CA LYS A 11 -11.65 4.34 -1.50
C LYS A 11 -11.00 5.05 -0.29
N GLN A 12 -9.66 5.01 -0.34
CA GLN A 12 -8.61 5.93 0.14
C GLN A 12 -8.85 6.83 1.36
N VAL A 13 -8.01 6.66 2.39
CA VAL A 13 -6.90 7.59 2.74
C VAL A 13 -5.81 6.74 3.44
N GLN A 14 -4.60 6.65 2.90
CA GLN A 14 -3.47 6.03 3.60
C GLN A 14 -2.37 7.06 3.83
N PHE A 15 -2.03 7.25 5.11
CA PHE A 15 -0.71 7.76 5.47
C PHE A 15 0.32 6.71 5.06
N LYS A 16 1.13 7.05 4.05
CA LYS A 16 2.30 6.29 3.63
C LYS A 16 3.29 6.30 4.80
N GLN A 17 3.39 5.20 5.55
CA GLN A 17 4.56 4.99 6.38
C GLN A 17 5.74 4.64 5.46
N ILE A 18 6.96 4.84 5.95
CA ILE A 18 8.19 4.58 5.23
C ILE A 18 8.89 3.48 6.01
N ASN A 19 9.07 2.33 5.36
CA ASN A 19 9.34 1.05 6.01
C ASN A 19 10.83 0.75 6.22
N ASN A 20 11.68 1.77 6.19
CA ASN A 20 13.09 1.60 6.48
C ASN A 20 13.53 2.59 7.57
N CYS A 21 13.95 2.08 8.73
CA CYS A 21 14.30 2.89 9.91
C CYS A 21 15.42 3.91 9.63
N GLU A 22 16.30 3.62 8.66
CA GLU A 22 17.39 4.52 8.26
C GLU A 22 16.94 5.60 7.26
N ALA A 23 15.94 5.32 6.41
CA ALA A 23 15.29 6.28 5.52
C ALA A 23 14.29 7.20 6.24
N PHE A 24 13.84 6.79 7.43
CA PHE A 24 12.84 7.51 8.21
C PHE A 24 13.37 8.83 8.78
N LEU A 25 14.63 8.88 9.20
CA LEU A 25 15.21 10.06 9.84
C LEU A 25 15.40 11.24 8.85
N PRO A 26 15.99 11.06 7.65
CA PRO A 26 16.13 12.14 6.66
C PRO A 26 14.77 12.66 6.18
N LEU A 27 13.80 11.76 5.99
CA LEU A 27 12.44 12.12 5.63
C LEU A 27 11.75 12.95 6.73
N LEU A 28 11.87 12.53 7.99
CA LEU A 28 11.29 13.25 9.13
C LEU A 28 11.92 14.65 9.27
N ILE A 29 13.22 14.78 9.00
CA ILE A 29 13.91 16.09 8.97
C ILE A 29 13.32 16.98 7.87
N LEU A 30 13.09 16.48 6.67
CA LEU A 30 12.45 17.25 5.59
C LEU A 30 11.00 17.62 5.93
N LEU A 31 10.23 16.69 6.48
CA LEU A 31 8.81 16.90 6.81
C LEU A 31 8.61 17.89 7.97
N PHE A 32 9.44 17.85 9.00
CA PHE A 32 9.18 18.54 10.27
C PHE A 32 10.22 19.60 10.66
N CYS A 33 11.45 19.53 10.15
CA CYS A 33 12.56 20.33 10.68
C CYS A 33 13.05 21.47 9.77
N GLN A 34 12.45 21.69 8.58
CA GLN A 34 12.86 22.74 7.61
C GLN A 34 14.40 22.93 7.56
N PRO A 35 15.15 21.91 7.12
CA PRO A 35 16.61 21.94 7.19
C PRO A 35 17.16 23.11 6.38
N LEU A 36 18.24 23.73 6.88
CA LEU A 36 18.90 24.86 6.21
C LEU A 36 19.45 24.49 4.82
N ASN A 37 19.87 23.23 4.65
CA ASN A 37 20.48 22.70 3.43
C ASN A 37 19.82 21.37 3.04
N PRO A 38 18.59 21.38 2.50
CA PRO A 38 17.85 20.16 2.12
C PRO A 38 18.53 19.39 0.99
N GLU A 39 19.27 20.06 0.12
CA GLU A 39 20.05 19.47 -0.98
C GLU A 39 21.16 18.53 -0.49
N ILE A 40 21.89 18.93 0.54
CA ILE A 40 22.98 18.11 1.12
C ILE A 40 22.38 16.88 1.77
N LEU A 41 21.29 17.06 2.52
CA LEU A 41 20.56 15.95 3.12
C LEU A 41 20.03 14.96 2.07
N TRP A 42 19.50 15.46 0.94
CA TRP A 42 19.10 14.61 -0.18
C TRP A 42 20.29 13.84 -0.75
N ASN A 43 21.39 14.52 -1.09
CA ASN A 43 22.54 13.87 -1.71
C ASN A 43 23.22 12.84 -0.80
N ASP A 44 23.28 13.10 0.51
CA ASP A 44 23.90 12.20 1.48
C ASP A 44 23.02 10.97 1.78
N HIS A 45 21.70 11.07 1.62
CA HIS A 45 20.76 10.02 2.01
C HIS A 45 19.92 9.43 0.87
N LYS A 46 20.05 9.93 -0.37
CA LYS A 46 19.25 9.45 -1.50
C LYS A 46 19.41 7.96 -1.77
N PHE A 47 20.58 7.38 -1.51
CA PHE A 47 20.79 5.93 -1.65
C PHE A 47 19.88 5.13 -0.73
N VAL A 48 19.82 5.52 0.55
CA VAL A 48 18.97 4.87 1.56
C VAL A 48 17.49 5.12 1.27
N LEU A 49 17.15 6.32 0.76
CA LEU A 49 15.78 6.65 0.35
C LEU A 49 15.33 5.89 -0.91
N CYS A 50 16.25 5.54 -1.80
CA CYS A 50 15.98 4.80 -3.04
C CYS A 50 16.09 3.28 -2.88
N GLU A 51 16.53 2.77 -1.72
CA GLU A 51 16.82 1.35 -1.51
C GLU A 51 15.61 0.46 -1.83
N ASP A 52 14.43 0.83 -1.32
CA ASP A 52 13.18 0.11 -1.55
C ASP A 52 12.78 0.13 -3.03
N ILE A 53 13.01 1.25 -3.73
CA ILE A 53 12.72 1.40 -5.16
C ILE A 53 13.67 0.52 -5.98
N CYS A 54 14.94 0.48 -5.62
CA CYS A 54 15.93 -0.40 -6.25
C CYS A 54 15.60 -1.88 -6.05
N TYR A 55 15.22 -2.25 -4.82
CA TYR A 55 14.80 -3.60 -4.48
C TYR A 55 13.59 -4.04 -5.33
N ASN A 56 12.56 -3.18 -5.41
CA ASN A 56 11.36 -3.45 -6.20
C ASN A 56 11.64 -3.57 -7.71
N ASN A 57 12.65 -2.85 -8.21
CA ASN A 57 13.09 -2.94 -9.61
C ASN A 57 14.12 -4.07 -9.86
N HIS A 58 14.38 -4.94 -8.88
CA HIS A 58 15.39 -6.00 -8.93
C HIS A 58 16.81 -5.50 -9.26
N ILE A 59 17.14 -4.27 -8.85
CA ILE A 59 18.45 -3.65 -9.06
C ILE A 59 19.33 -3.97 -7.85
N LEU A 60 20.38 -4.77 -8.06
CA LEU A 60 21.38 -5.09 -7.04
C LEU A 60 22.40 -3.96 -6.95
N LEU A 61 22.22 -3.03 -6.02
CA LEU A 61 23.25 -2.07 -5.64
C LEU A 61 24.30 -2.81 -4.78
N GLN A 62 25.55 -2.84 -5.23
CA GLN A 62 26.64 -3.52 -4.52
C GLN A 62 27.40 -2.55 -3.59
N SER A 63 27.23 -1.24 -3.75
CA SER A 63 27.88 -0.19 -2.95
C SER A 63 27.10 1.13 -2.94
N GLN A 64 27.27 1.96 -1.88
CA GLN A 64 26.78 3.35 -1.84
C GLN A 64 27.37 4.25 -2.95
N ASN A 65 28.44 3.81 -3.61
CA ASN A 65 29.08 4.51 -4.73
C ASN A 65 28.52 4.12 -6.11
N ASP A 66 27.57 3.18 -6.17
CA ASP A 66 26.94 2.84 -7.45
C ASP A 66 26.01 3.98 -7.90
N PRO A 67 26.12 4.46 -9.15
CA PRO A 67 25.31 5.57 -9.62
C PRO A 67 23.84 5.14 -9.69
N ILE A 68 23.00 5.81 -8.88
CA ILE A 68 21.55 5.67 -8.96
C ILE A 68 21.10 6.21 -10.32
N SER A 69 20.33 5.41 -11.05
CA SER A 69 19.76 5.88 -12.32
C SER A 69 18.83 7.06 -12.09
N HIS A 70 18.86 8.05 -12.99
CA HIS A 70 17.99 9.23 -12.94
C HIS A 70 16.51 8.87 -12.78
N ALA A 71 16.07 7.74 -13.34
CA ALA A 71 14.69 7.25 -13.20
C ALA A 71 14.33 6.89 -11.74
N ILE A 72 15.25 6.25 -11.02
CA ILE A 72 15.07 5.88 -9.60
C ILE A 72 15.08 7.13 -8.74
N GLU A 73 15.97 8.07 -9.04
CA GLU A 73 16.04 9.36 -8.35
C GLU A 73 14.75 10.16 -8.54
N CYS A 74 14.20 10.21 -9.76
CA CYS A 74 12.92 10.84 -10.04
C CYS A 74 11.77 10.18 -9.26
N GLU A 75 11.69 8.84 -9.27
CA GLU A 75 10.66 8.11 -8.54
C GLU A 75 10.73 8.39 -7.04
N ALA A 76 11.92 8.39 -6.44
CA ALA A 76 12.10 8.73 -5.04
C ALA A 76 11.66 10.18 -4.72
N LEU A 77 11.94 11.12 -5.62
CA LEU A 77 11.50 12.51 -5.49
C LEU A 77 9.98 12.66 -5.63
N HIS A 78 9.33 11.91 -6.51
CA HIS A 78 7.87 11.90 -6.60
C HIS A 78 7.23 11.35 -5.34
N GLN A 79 7.79 10.28 -4.77
CA GLN A 79 7.32 9.74 -3.50
C GLN A 79 7.48 10.72 -2.35
N LEU A 80 8.55 11.52 -2.36
CA LEU A 80 8.79 12.58 -1.39
C LEU A 80 7.83 13.77 -1.57
N GLU A 81 7.58 14.19 -2.82
CA GLU A 81 6.58 15.22 -3.15
C GLU A 81 5.19 14.79 -2.67
N ASP A 82 4.78 13.54 -2.93
CA ASP A 82 3.49 13.01 -2.47
C ASP A 82 3.39 13.07 -0.93
N CYS A 83 4.45 12.68 -0.21
CA CYS A 83 4.52 12.78 1.25
C CYS A 83 4.45 14.23 1.75
N LEU A 84 5.10 15.17 1.06
CA LEU A 84 5.07 16.58 1.43
C LEU A 84 3.69 17.20 1.19
N LEU A 85 3.07 16.91 0.04
CA LEU A 85 1.75 17.41 -0.33
C LEU A 85 0.69 16.94 0.66
N LEU A 86 0.78 15.68 1.13
CA LEU A 86 -0.07 15.16 2.20
C LEU A 86 0.07 15.94 3.52
N ASN A 87 1.20 16.62 3.73
CA ASN A 87 1.48 17.46 4.89
C ASN A 87 1.39 18.97 4.57
N GLY A 88 0.79 19.33 3.42
CA GLY A 88 0.58 20.72 3.01
C GLY A 88 1.85 21.47 2.61
N LYS A 89 2.92 20.76 2.26
CA LYS A 89 4.19 21.30 1.77
C LYS A 89 4.47 20.78 0.36
N SER A 90 5.41 21.40 -0.35
CA SER A 90 5.92 20.91 -1.63
C SER A 90 7.45 20.93 -1.61
N LEU A 91 8.09 20.12 -2.45
CA LEU A 91 9.52 20.21 -2.71
C LEU A 91 9.95 21.60 -3.15
N ARG A 92 9.03 22.36 -3.77
CA ARG A 92 9.24 23.76 -4.14
C ARG A 92 9.47 24.68 -2.95
N ASP A 93 9.04 24.29 -1.76
CA ASP A 93 9.25 25.04 -0.52
C ASP A 93 10.67 24.87 0.04
N PHE A 94 11.48 23.97 -0.54
CA PHE A 94 12.85 23.68 -0.14
C PHE A 94 13.83 24.18 -1.20
N PRO A 95 14.66 25.22 -0.90
CA PRO A 95 15.59 25.77 -1.86
C PRO A 95 16.66 24.75 -2.27
N ASN A 96 17.01 24.73 -3.56
CA ASN A 96 18.01 23.85 -4.18
C ASN A 96 17.69 22.35 -4.14
N MET A 97 16.45 21.99 -3.83
CA MET A 97 16.02 20.59 -3.89
C MET A 97 15.71 20.19 -5.35
N PRO A 98 16.15 19.03 -5.84
CA PRO A 98 15.81 18.57 -7.20
C PRO A 98 14.31 18.37 -7.37
N ILE A 99 13.73 19.02 -8.38
CA ILE A 99 12.30 18.93 -8.69
C ILE A 99 12.13 17.88 -9.80
N PRO A 100 11.39 16.79 -9.57
CA PRO A 100 11.20 15.78 -10.59
C PRO A 100 10.30 16.32 -11.71
N LEU A 101 10.50 15.82 -12.93
CA LEU A 101 9.62 16.14 -14.06
C LEU A 101 8.18 15.66 -13.78
N PRO A 102 7.15 16.28 -14.36
CA PRO A 102 5.77 15.82 -14.18
C PRO A 102 5.61 14.35 -14.59
N ARG A 103 5.01 13.55 -13.70
CA ARG A 103 4.75 12.09 -13.87
C ARG A 103 4.07 11.74 -15.22
N SER A 104 3.40 12.71 -15.86
CA SER A 104 2.74 12.58 -17.16
C SER A 104 3.67 12.57 -18.38
N LEU A 105 4.94 12.95 -18.23
CA LEU A 105 5.95 12.92 -19.30
C LEU A 105 6.81 11.64 -19.24
N ASP A 106 6.79 10.94 -18.11
CA ASP A 106 7.38 9.60 -17.94
C ASP A 106 6.31 8.53 -18.23
N ILE A 107 6.05 8.31 -19.52
CA ILE A 107 5.02 7.41 -20.07
C ILE A 107 5.24 5.93 -19.66
N ASN A 108 6.37 5.60 -19.01
CA ASN A 108 6.78 4.21 -18.86
C ASN A 108 6.52 3.56 -17.49
N HIS A 109 6.18 4.27 -16.40
CA HIS A 109 6.14 3.61 -15.07
C HIS A 109 4.93 3.89 -14.17
N GLY A 110 4.05 4.84 -14.50
CA GLY A 110 2.83 5.08 -13.69
C GLY A 110 1.61 4.24 -14.08
N GLY A 111 1.49 3.84 -15.36
CA GLY A 111 0.37 3.02 -15.85
C GLY A 111 0.57 1.53 -15.61
N GLU A 112 1.83 1.08 -15.55
CA GLU A 112 2.15 -0.34 -15.42
C GLU A 112 1.71 -0.93 -14.09
N ASP A 113 1.76 -0.18 -12.98
CA ASP A 113 1.44 -0.70 -11.65
C ASP A 113 -0.07 -0.93 -11.45
N LEU A 114 -0.92 0.02 -11.85
CA LEU A 114 -2.37 -0.15 -11.75
C LEU A 114 -2.89 -1.23 -12.72
N ASP A 115 -2.38 -1.26 -13.95
CA ASP A 115 -2.77 -2.27 -14.93
C ASP A 115 -2.31 -3.67 -14.52
N GLN A 116 -1.10 -3.78 -13.94
CA GLN A 116 -0.63 -5.03 -13.34
C GLN A 116 -1.49 -5.44 -12.14
N LEU A 117 -1.87 -4.50 -11.28
CA LEU A 117 -2.75 -4.76 -10.14
C LEU A 117 -4.11 -5.27 -10.59
N ILE A 118 -4.75 -4.59 -11.55
CA ILE A 118 -6.03 -5.00 -12.12
C ILE A 118 -5.90 -6.40 -12.75
N ARG A 119 -4.82 -6.65 -13.50
CA ARG A 119 -4.57 -7.96 -14.12
C ARG A 119 -4.39 -9.05 -13.07
N LYS A 120 -3.66 -8.78 -11.99
CA LYS A 120 -3.43 -9.72 -10.89
C LYS A 120 -4.74 -10.03 -10.16
N GLU A 121 -5.53 -9.02 -9.83
CA GLU A 121 -6.84 -9.19 -9.17
C GLU A 121 -7.86 -9.91 -10.08
N ARG A 122 -7.73 -9.82 -11.40
CA ARG A 122 -8.56 -10.59 -12.35
C ARG A 122 -8.03 -11.99 -12.67
N SER A 123 -6.83 -12.34 -12.21
CA SER A 123 -6.19 -13.62 -12.53
C SER A 123 -6.58 -14.76 -11.59
N TYR A 124 -7.35 -14.49 -10.53
CA TYR A 124 -7.80 -15.53 -9.61
C TYR A 124 -8.69 -16.57 -10.30
N ASN A 125 -8.53 -17.84 -9.91
CA ASN A 125 -9.33 -18.93 -10.42
C ASN A 125 -10.72 -18.91 -9.78
N ILE A 126 -11.72 -18.48 -10.55
CA ILE A 126 -13.11 -18.35 -10.10
C ILE A 126 -13.69 -19.67 -9.59
N ALA A 127 -13.37 -20.81 -10.21
CA ALA A 127 -13.86 -22.12 -9.78
C ALA A 127 -13.32 -22.49 -8.40
N GLN A 128 -12.02 -22.30 -8.19
CA GLN A 128 -11.40 -22.53 -6.88
C GLN A 128 -11.97 -21.59 -5.81
N LEU A 129 -12.19 -20.30 -6.14
CA LEU A 129 -12.81 -19.37 -5.22
C LEU A 129 -14.23 -19.80 -4.84
N SER A 130 -15.03 -20.27 -5.81
CA SER A 130 -16.37 -20.79 -5.57
C SER A 130 -16.36 -22.00 -4.62
N ASP A 131 -15.42 -22.92 -4.80
CA ASP A 131 -15.25 -24.07 -3.91
C ASP A 131 -14.82 -23.64 -2.50
N ASP A 132 -13.93 -22.64 -2.40
CA ASP A 132 -13.52 -22.07 -1.12
C ASP A 132 -14.69 -21.39 -0.39
N ILE A 133 -15.53 -20.63 -1.11
CA ILE A 133 -16.73 -19.99 -0.56
C ILE A 133 -17.71 -21.05 -0.05
N ALA A 134 -18.00 -22.07 -0.86
CA ALA A 134 -18.94 -23.14 -0.51
C ALA A 134 -18.48 -23.92 0.74
N ARG A 135 -17.17 -24.03 0.97
CA ARG A 135 -16.60 -24.64 2.17
C ARG A 135 -16.56 -23.72 3.38
N ASN A 136 -16.22 -22.44 3.18
CA ASN A 136 -15.88 -21.54 4.27
C ASN A 136 -17.07 -20.72 4.79
N VAL A 137 -18.04 -20.36 3.95
CA VAL A 137 -19.25 -19.62 4.39
C VAL A 137 -20.03 -20.39 5.47
N PRO A 138 -20.25 -21.72 5.36
CA PRO A 138 -20.93 -22.48 6.41
C PRO A 138 -20.16 -22.58 7.74
N LEU A 139 -18.88 -22.21 7.77
CA LEU A 139 -18.04 -22.24 8.97
C LEU A 139 -18.05 -20.90 9.74
N LEU A 140 -18.71 -19.87 9.19
CA LEU A 140 -18.88 -18.60 9.89
C LEU A 140 -19.79 -18.80 11.11
N ASN A 141 -19.40 -18.20 12.24
CA ASN A 141 -20.30 -18.10 13.38
C ASN A 141 -21.38 -17.02 13.13
N ASP A 142 -22.38 -16.94 14.01
CA ASP A 142 -23.54 -16.05 13.83
C ASP A 142 -23.12 -14.57 13.66
N ASP A 143 -22.17 -14.07 14.46
CA ASP A 143 -21.69 -12.69 14.37
C ASP A 143 -20.95 -12.42 13.04
N GLN A 144 -20.06 -13.33 12.64
CA GLN A 144 -19.33 -13.24 11.39
C GLN A 144 -20.28 -13.34 10.18
N CYS A 145 -21.32 -14.17 10.27
CA CYS A 145 -22.35 -14.30 9.24
C CYS A 145 -23.12 -12.99 9.06
N ASN A 146 -23.54 -12.37 10.18
CA ASN A 146 -24.21 -11.06 10.15
C ASN A 146 -23.34 -9.96 9.54
N ILE A 147 -22.04 -9.93 9.87
CA ILE A 147 -21.09 -8.99 9.27
C ILE A 147 -20.93 -9.28 7.78
N TYR A 148 -20.76 -10.55 7.41
CA TYR A 148 -20.62 -10.98 6.02
C TYR A 148 -21.80 -10.51 5.17
N GLU A 149 -23.04 -10.76 5.60
CA GLU A 149 -24.24 -10.32 4.88
C GLU A 149 -24.32 -8.80 4.75
N SER A 150 -24.02 -8.07 5.83
CA SER A 150 -24.06 -6.60 5.81
C SER A 150 -23.03 -6.00 4.85
N VAL A 151 -21.81 -6.54 4.84
CA VAL A 151 -20.75 -6.09 3.92
C VAL A 151 -21.11 -6.44 2.48
N MET A 152 -21.55 -7.67 2.21
CA MET A 152 -21.91 -8.09 0.86
C MET A 152 -23.07 -7.27 0.27
N ARG A 153 -24.06 -6.91 1.10
CA ARG A 153 -25.14 -6.01 0.68
C ARG A 153 -24.60 -4.62 0.27
N ALA A 154 -23.69 -4.06 1.06
CA ALA A 154 -23.07 -2.77 0.76
C ALA A 154 -22.21 -2.81 -0.52
N VAL A 155 -21.49 -3.91 -0.75
CA VAL A 155 -20.75 -4.14 -2.01
C VAL A 155 -21.70 -4.09 -3.21
N THR A 156 -22.86 -4.76 -3.13
CA THR A 156 -23.87 -4.71 -4.22
C THR A 156 -24.45 -3.31 -4.43
N CYS A 157 -24.59 -2.51 -3.37
CA CYS A 157 -25.04 -1.12 -3.46
C CYS A 157 -23.96 -0.15 -3.92
N GLY A 158 -22.68 -0.54 -3.92
CA GLY A 158 -21.55 0.29 -4.32
C GLY A 158 -21.16 1.38 -3.32
N ASP A 159 -21.66 1.32 -2.09
CA ASP A 159 -21.37 2.29 -1.04
C ASP A 159 -21.38 1.62 0.35
N GLY A 160 -20.40 1.99 1.18
CA GLY A 160 -20.24 1.44 2.52
C GLY A 160 -18.78 1.46 3.00
N CYS A 161 -18.60 1.80 4.27
CA CYS A 161 -17.34 1.72 4.98
C CYS A 161 -17.56 0.97 6.30
N PHE A 162 -16.72 -0.03 6.56
CA PHE A 162 -16.88 -0.92 7.70
C PHE A 162 -15.60 -0.98 8.54
N PHE A 163 -15.82 -1.01 9.85
CA PHE A 163 -14.78 -1.28 10.83
C PHE A 163 -15.16 -2.55 11.58
N ILE A 164 -14.36 -3.60 11.42
CA ILE A 164 -14.60 -4.90 12.05
C ILE A 164 -13.62 -5.03 13.22
N ASP A 165 -14.16 -4.93 14.43
CA ASP A 165 -13.40 -5.13 15.66
C ASP A 165 -13.78 -6.43 16.34
N GLY A 166 -12.82 -7.00 17.06
CA GLY A 166 -13.07 -8.16 17.89
C GLY A 166 -11.81 -8.58 18.65
N PRO A 167 -11.96 -9.33 19.75
CA PRO A 167 -10.85 -9.86 20.51
C PRO A 167 -9.84 -10.66 19.67
N GLY A 168 -8.63 -10.86 20.20
CA GLY A 168 -7.69 -11.82 19.63
C GLY A 168 -8.31 -13.22 19.54
N GLY A 169 -8.06 -13.94 18.44
CA GLY A 169 -8.55 -15.31 18.27
C GLY A 169 -9.98 -15.46 17.72
N THR A 170 -10.71 -14.37 17.45
CA THR A 170 -12.09 -14.45 16.92
C THR A 170 -12.19 -14.70 15.41
N GLY A 171 -11.10 -15.11 14.75
CA GLY A 171 -11.13 -15.47 13.33
C GLY A 171 -11.38 -14.31 12.36
N LYS A 172 -11.06 -13.05 12.71
CA LYS A 172 -11.24 -11.89 11.81
C LYS A 172 -10.58 -12.10 10.44
N THR A 173 -9.36 -12.65 10.40
CA THR A 173 -8.67 -12.96 9.15
C THR A 173 -9.44 -13.99 8.31
N PHE A 174 -10.06 -14.98 8.96
CA PHE A 174 -10.90 -15.96 8.26
C PHE A 174 -12.09 -15.25 7.59
N LEU A 175 -12.79 -14.38 8.33
CA LEU A 175 -13.88 -13.56 7.77
C LEU A 175 -13.42 -12.68 6.59
N TYR A 176 -12.26 -12.01 6.70
CA TYR A 176 -11.71 -11.21 5.61
C TYR A 176 -11.43 -12.05 4.36
N ASN A 177 -10.88 -13.25 4.51
CA ASN A 177 -10.61 -14.14 3.39
C ASN A 177 -11.90 -14.61 2.72
N VAL A 178 -12.95 -14.91 3.48
CA VAL A 178 -14.26 -15.26 2.92
C VAL A 178 -14.84 -14.10 2.12
N LEU A 179 -14.82 -12.87 2.65
CA LEU A 179 -15.27 -11.67 1.94
C LEU A 179 -14.49 -11.42 0.64
N LEU A 180 -13.16 -11.50 0.70
CA LEU A 180 -12.29 -11.33 -0.47
C LEU A 180 -12.60 -12.38 -1.55
N SER A 181 -12.74 -13.65 -1.16
CA SER A 181 -13.08 -14.72 -2.09
C SER A 181 -14.43 -14.49 -2.74
N THR A 182 -15.46 -14.10 -1.99
CA THR A 182 -16.81 -13.84 -2.51
C THR A 182 -16.81 -12.72 -3.55
N VAL A 183 -16.16 -11.59 -3.25
CA VAL A 183 -16.09 -10.47 -4.20
C VAL A 183 -15.33 -10.87 -5.46
N ARG A 184 -14.16 -11.51 -5.32
CA ARG A 184 -13.34 -11.94 -6.47
C ARG A 184 -14.01 -13.04 -7.30
N SER A 185 -14.76 -13.94 -6.68
CA SER A 185 -15.52 -14.99 -7.39
C SER A 185 -16.62 -14.40 -8.26
N SER A 186 -17.15 -13.24 -7.88
CA SER A 186 -18.13 -12.48 -8.67
C SER A 186 -17.50 -11.74 -9.87
N GLY A 187 -16.17 -11.80 -10.03
CA GLY A 187 -15.43 -11.10 -11.07
C GLY A 187 -15.05 -9.66 -10.73
N ASP A 188 -15.40 -9.20 -9.53
CA ASP A 188 -15.07 -7.87 -9.03
C ASP A 188 -13.66 -7.81 -8.45
N ILE A 189 -13.11 -6.60 -8.36
CA ILE A 189 -11.76 -6.35 -7.87
C ILE A 189 -11.80 -6.08 -6.36
N ALA A 190 -11.15 -6.94 -5.58
CA ALA A 190 -11.03 -6.79 -4.12
C ALA A 190 -9.57 -6.67 -3.68
N VAL A 191 -9.19 -5.48 -3.21
CA VAL A 191 -7.82 -5.15 -2.84
C VAL A 191 -7.59 -5.40 -1.35
N ALA A 192 -6.75 -6.39 -1.03
CA ALA A 192 -6.39 -6.76 0.33
C ALA A 192 -5.11 -6.03 0.78
N VAL A 193 -5.23 -5.01 1.63
CA VAL A 193 -4.09 -4.23 2.12
C VAL A 193 -3.97 -4.35 3.62
N ALA A 194 -2.79 -4.64 4.14
CA ALA A 194 -2.51 -4.71 5.58
C ALA A 194 -1.35 -3.80 6.00
N SER A 195 -1.34 -3.39 7.28
CA SER A 195 -0.24 -2.58 7.83
C SER A 195 1.03 -3.38 8.08
N SER A 196 0.94 -4.69 8.33
CA SER A 196 2.08 -5.57 8.59
C SER A 196 2.20 -6.67 7.54
N GLY A 197 3.43 -7.09 7.26
CA GLY A 197 3.71 -8.22 6.35
C GLY A 197 3.07 -9.52 6.82
N ILE A 198 3.06 -9.78 8.14
CA ILE A 198 2.43 -10.99 8.70
C ILE A 198 0.92 -10.99 8.45
N ALA A 199 0.25 -9.84 8.64
CA ALA A 199 -1.18 -9.74 8.35
C ALA A 199 -1.47 -9.87 6.86
N ALA A 200 -0.64 -9.27 6.00
CA ALA A 200 -0.75 -9.41 4.55
C ALA A 200 -0.63 -10.88 4.10
N LEU A 201 0.33 -11.62 4.64
CA LEU A 201 0.53 -13.04 4.33
C LEU A 201 -0.66 -13.93 4.70
N LEU A 202 -1.39 -13.56 5.76
CA LEU A 202 -2.57 -14.30 6.21
C LEU A 202 -3.83 -14.01 5.37
N MET A 203 -3.79 -12.95 4.55
CA MET A 203 -4.89 -12.56 3.68
C MET A 203 -4.64 -13.03 2.24
N MET A 204 -5.66 -13.56 1.58
CA MET A 204 -5.56 -13.97 0.18
C MET A 204 -5.22 -12.76 -0.69
N GLY A 205 -4.07 -12.79 -1.37
CA GLY A 205 -3.61 -11.65 -2.16
C GLY A 205 -3.24 -10.43 -1.33
N GLY A 206 -3.06 -10.61 -0.01
CA GLY A 206 -2.71 -9.53 0.89
C GLY A 206 -1.36 -8.93 0.51
N ARG A 207 -1.32 -7.61 0.54
CA ARG A 207 -0.12 -6.79 0.34
C ARG A 207 0.01 -5.83 1.50
N THR A 208 1.23 -5.38 1.75
CA THR A 208 1.38 -4.31 2.72
C THR A 208 0.90 -3.00 2.11
N ALA A 209 0.50 -2.03 2.93
CA ALA A 209 0.17 -0.67 2.48
C ALA A 209 1.29 0.03 1.70
N HIS A 210 2.50 -0.52 1.74
CA HIS A 210 3.71 0.05 1.17
C HIS A 210 4.12 -0.62 -0.14
N SER A 211 3.41 -1.69 -0.52
CA SER A 211 3.71 -2.55 -1.67
C SER A 211 2.83 -2.22 -2.87
#